data_AF-A0A0D1XL83-F1
#
_entry.id   AF-A0A0D1XL83-F1
#
_cell.length_a   1.000
_cell.length_b   1.000
_cell.length_c   1.000
_cell.angle_alpha   90.00
_cell.angle_beta   90.00
_cell.angle_gamma   90.00
#
_symmetry.space_group_name_H-M   'P 1'
#
loop_
_entity.id
_entity.type
_entity.pdbx_description
1 polymer ?
#
loop_
_entity_poly.entity_id
_entity_poly.type
_entity_poly.pdbx_seq_one_letter_code
_entity_poly.pdbx_strand_id
1 'polypeptide(L)'
;MLKWKIINILLLALGVLVLYNAYNVLAGFFDGLRGTAVIYRLGFKIPLNDQSLLGYGLSFAIIGILFLLAPILINRMRLGKSIGEKS
;
A
#
# COMPACT_ATOMS: atom_id res chain seq x y z
N MET A 1 -24.52 -5.67 -6.14
CA MET A 1 -23.32 -5.25 -6.90
C MET A 1 -22.62 -4.03 -6.30
N LEU A 2 -23.35 -3.04 -5.76
CA LEU A 2 -22.77 -1.77 -5.25
C LEU A 2 -21.73 -1.96 -4.12
N LYS A 3 -21.99 -2.85 -3.15
CA LYS A 3 -21.07 -3.13 -2.02
C LYS A 3 -19.64 -3.48 -2.47
N TRP A 4 -19.50 -4.32 -3.50
CA TRP A 4 -18.20 -4.73 -4.02
C TRP A 4 -17.47 -3.62 -4.78
N LYS A 5 -18.22 -2.74 -5.47
CA LYS A 5 -17.63 -1.54 -6.09
C LYS A 5 -17.05 -0.61 -5.02
N ILE A 6 -17.78 -0.40 -3.93
CA ILE A 6 -17.31 0.42 -2.79
C ILE A 6 -16.05 -0.18 -2.17
N ILE A 7 -16.03 -1.50 -1.93
CA ILE A 7 -14.84 -2.20 -1.39
C ILE A 7 -13.64 -2.02 -2.33
N ASN A 8 -13.82 -2.19 -3.65
CA ASN A 8 -12.74 -2.01 -4.62
C ASN A 8 -12.21 -0.56 -4.63
N ILE A 9 -13.09 0.43 -4.55
CA ILE A 9 -12.70 1.85 -4.48
C ILE A 9 -11.93 2.13 -3.19
N LEU A 10 -12.37 1.59 -2.05
CA LEU A 10 -11.68 1.74 -0.77
C LEU A 10 -10.29 1.10 -0.79
N LEU A 11 -10.15 -0.09 -1.38
CA LEU A 11 -8.85 -0.77 -1.53
C LEU A 11 -7.91 0.03 -2.42
N LEU A 12 -8.40 0.59 -3.53
CA LEU A 12 -7.60 1.48 -4.39
C LEU A 12 -7.17 2.74 -3.64
N ALA A 13 -8.09 3.40 -2.94
CA ALA A 13 -7.79 4.61 -2.17
C ALA A 13 -6.75 4.33 -1.06
N LEU A 14 -6.88 3.22 -0.34
CA LEU A 14 -5.90 2.77 0.64
C LEU A 14 -4.54 2.47 -0.01
N GLY A 15 -4.52 1.79 -1.16
CA GLY A 15 -3.29 1.51 -1.90
C GLY A 15 -2.54 2.78 -2.30
N VAL A 16 -3.25 3.77 -2.83
CA VAL A 16 -2.68 5.09 -3.17
C VAL A 16 -2.13 5.80 -1.93
N LEU A 17 -2.88 5.79 -0.82
CA LEU A 17 -2.44 6.42 0.43
C LEU A 17 -1.17 5.76 1.00
N VAL A 18 -1.11 4.43 0.97
CA VAL A 18 0.07 3.69 1.43
C VAL A 18 1.26 3.94 0.50
N LEU A 19 1.06 3.97 -0.82
CA LEU A 19 2.13 4.30 -1.79
C LEU A 19 2.65 5.73 -1.63
N TYR A 20 1.77 6.69 -1.38
CA TYR A 20 2.18 8.05 -1.09
C TYR A 20 3.09 8.12 0.14
N ASN A 21 2.79 7.32 1.18
CA ASN A 21 3.67 7.20 2.34
C ASN A 21 4.99 6.51 2.01
N ALA A 22 4.97 5.44 1.23
CA ALA A 22 6.18 4.76 0.75
C ALA A 22 7.10 5.73 0.00
N TYR A 23 6.53 6.54 -0.89
CA TYR A 23 7.24 7.59 -1.62
C TYR A 23 7.88 8.59 -0.65
N ASN A 24 7.15 9.11 0.34
CA ASN A 24 7.71 10.07 1.28
C ASN A 24 8.88 9.49 2.09
N VAL A 25 8.80 8.22 2.50
CA VAL A 25 9.86 7.53 3.23
C VAL A 25 11.09 7.32 2.33
N LEU A 26 10.89 6.86 1.10
CA LEU A 26 11.97 6.64 0.13
C LEU A 26 12.59 7.94 -0.35
N ALA A 27 11.80 9.00 -0.56
CA ALA A 27 12.29 10.33 -0.89
C ALA A 27 13.21 10.85 0.22
N GLY A 28 12.82 10.69 1.49
CA GLY A 28 13.68 11.03 2.62
C GLY A 28 15.03 10.28 2.63
N PHE A 29 15.05 9.04 2.14
CA PHE A 29 16.29 8.29 1.92
C PHE A 29 17.13 8.88 0.77
N PHE A 30 16.53 9.14 -0.39
CA PHE A 30 17.24 9.69 -1.55
C PHE A 30 17.75 11.12 -1.34
N ASP A 31 17.02 11.93 -0.56
CA ASP A 31 17.41 13.28 -0.17
C ASP A 31 18.52 13.31 0.89
N GLY A 32 18.95 12.14 1.40
CA GLY A 32 20.04 12.03 2.35
C GLY A 32 19.74 12.66 3.71
N LEU A 33 18.46 12.67 4.13
CA LEU A 33 18.07 13.17 5.45
C LEU A 33 18.73 12.31 6.53
N ARG A 34 19.67 12.89 7.28
CA ARG A 34 20.40 12.24 8.38
C ARG A 34 19.96 12.85 9.72
N GLY A 35 19.75 12.01 10.75
CA GLY A 35 19.38 12.45 12.11
C GLY A 35 18.12 11.78 12.67
N THR A 36 17.23 12.52 13.32
CA THR A 36 15.90 12.07 13.78
C THR A 36 14.79 12.88 13.10
N ALA A 37 14.61 12.75 11.79
CA ALA A 37 13.36 13.21 11.17
C ALA A 37 12.29 12.17 11.48
N VAL A 38 11.41 12.56 12.38
CA VAL A 38 10.19 11.82 12.66
C VAL A 38 9.31 11.95 11.42
N ILE A 39 9.08 10.84 10.71
CA ILE A 39 8.08 10.80 9.63
C ILE A 39 6.70 10.81 10.30
N TYR A 40 6.23 12.01 10.69
CA TYR A 40 4.98 12.25 11.42
C TYR A 40 3.70 11.78 10.70
N ARG A 41 3.79 11.37 9.43
CA ARG A 41 2.62 11.10 8.58
C ARG A 41 1.87 9.81 8.89
N LEU A 42 2.52 8.84 9.54
CA LEU A 42 1.87 7.58 9.95
C LEU A 42 1.79 7.42 11.49
N GLY A 43 2.20 8.42 12.27
CA GLY A 43 2.28 8.32 13.73
C GLY A 43 3.41 7.43 14.26
N PHE A 44 4.23 6.85 13.37
CA PHE A 44 5.38 6.01 13.75
C PHE A 44 6.68 6.81 13.72
N LYS A 45 7.53 6.57 14.72
CA LYS A 45 8.90 7.10 14.74
C LYS A 45 9.81 6.15 13.98
N ILE A 46 10.14 6.48 12.74
CA ILE A 46 11.13 5.74 11.95
C ILE A 46 12.51 6.36 12.21
N PRO A 47 13.50 5.60 12.69
CA PRO A 47 14.86 6.11 12.81
C PRO A 47 15.41 6.42 11.40
N LEU A 48 16.01 7.62 11.17
CA LEU A 48 16.69 7.94 9.90
C LEU A 48 18.07 7.26 9.83
N ASN A 49 18.07 5.95 9.91
CA ASN A 49 19.15 5.15 9.37
C ASN A 49 18.74 4.79 7.93
N ASP A 50 19.65 4.99 6.98
CA ASP A 50 19.55 4.61 5.58
C ASP A 50 18.89 3.24 5.37
N GLN A 51 19.31 2.24 6.14
CA GLN A 51 18.77 0.88 6.07
C GLN A 51 17.32 0.77 6.54
N SER A 52 16.93 1.56 7.55
CA SER A 52 15.55 1.60 8.06
C SER A 52 14.62 2.29 7.07
N LEU A 53 15.02 3.43 6.51
CA LEU A 53 14.21 4.14 5.52
C LEU A 53 13.96 3.31 4.27
N LEU A 54 15.01 2.64 3.75
CA LEU A 54 14.85 1.71 2.64
C LEU A 54 13.91 0.56 3.00
N GLY A 55 14.12 -0.08 4.16
CA GLY A 55 13.30 -1.21 4.60
C GLY A 55 11.82 -0.87 4.76
N TYR A 56 11.51 0.21 5.48
CA TYR A 56 10.12 0.67 5.67
C TYR A 56 9.50 1.19 4.37
N GLY A 57 10.27 1.96 3.59
CA GLY A 57 9.83 2.51 2.31
C GLY A 57 9.45 1.41 1.31
N LEU A 58 10.29 0.39 1.16
CA LEU A 58 10.01 -0.76 0.31
C LEU A 58 8.83 -1.59 0.85
N SER A 59 8.75 -1.80 2.16
CA SER A 59 7.64 -2.55 2.78
C SER A 59 6.30 -1.87 2.52
N PHE A 60 6.23 -0.55 2.70
CA PHE A 60 5.03 0.21 2.37
C PHE A 60 4.74 0.20 0.86
N ALA A 61 5.76 0.26 0.00
CA ALA A 61 5.56 0.18 -1.45
C ALA A 61 4.91 -1.16 -1.85
N ILE A 62 5.42 -2.28 -1.31
CA ILE A 62 4.87 -3.62 -1.56
C ILE A 62 3.42 -3.70 -1.09
N ILE A 63 3.14 -3.26 0.14
CA ILE A 63 1.77 -3.28 0.70
C ILE A 63 0.81 -2.43 -0.15
N GLY A 64 1.24 -1.24 -0.56
CA GLY A 64 0.44 -0.35 -1.40
C GLY A 64 0.14 -0.96 -2.78
N ILE A 65 1.12 -1.61 -3.41
CA ILE A 65 0.93 -2.35 -4.68
C ILE A 65 -0.05 -3.51 -4.48
N LEU A 66 0.06 -4.27 -3.39
CA LEU A 66 -0.88 -5.36 -3.09
C LEU A 66 -2.32 -4.84 -2.96
N PHE A 67 -2.52 -3.68 -2.33
CA PHE A 67 -3.83 -3.05 -2.26
C PHE A 67 -4.35 -2.60 -3.63
N LEU A 68 -3.49 -2.11 -4.53
CA LEU A 68 -3.88 -1.78 -5.90
C LEU A 68 -4.25 -3.02 -6.74
N LEU A 69 -3.59 -4.16 -6.49
CA LEU A 69 -3.86 -5.43 -7.17
C LEU A 69 -5.04 -6.20 -6.58
N ALA A 70 -5.38 -5.97 -5.31
CA ALA A 70 -6.46 -6.66 -4.61
C ALA A 70 -7.83 -6.61 -5.34
N PRO A 71 -8.28 -5.47 -5.91
CA PRO A 71 -9.51 -5.42 -6.71
C PRO A 71 -9.53 -6.41 -7.89
N ILE A 72 -8.38 -6.62 -8.55
CA ILE A 72 -8.27 -7.54 -9.70
C ILE A 72 -8.47 -8.99 -9.22
N LEU A 73 -7.81 -9.35 -8.12
CA LEU A 73 -7.91 -10.67 -7.50
C LEU A 73 -9.34 -10.95 -7.01
N ILE A 74 -9.95 -9.98 -6.33
CA ILE A 74 -11.34 -10.09 -5.83
C ILE A 74 -12.31 -10.31 -7.00
N ASN A 75 -12.15 -9.55 -8.09
CA ASN A 75 -13.00 -9.69 -9.26
C ASN A 75 -12.81 -11.06 -9.96
N ARG A 76 -11.58 -11.57 -10.06
CA ARG A 76 -11.29 -12.90 -10.62
C ARG A 76 -11.87 -14.04 -9.78
N MET A 77 -11.65 -14.03 -8.46
CA MET A 77 -12.19 -15.07 -7.57
C MET A 77 -13.72 -15.14 -7.63
N ARG A 78 -14.38 -13.98 -7.78
CA ARG A 78 -15.83 -13.92 -7.88
C ARG A 78 -16.38 -14.48 -9.19
N LEU A 79 -15.70 -14.22 -10.32
CA LEU A 79 -16.06 -14.83 -11.61
C LEU A 79 -15.90 -16.35 -11.58
N GLY A 80 -14.81 -16.85 -10.99
CA GLY A 80 -14.60 -18.30 -10.82
C GLY A 80 -15.68 -18.97 -9.97
N LYS A 81 -16.09 -18.33 -8.86
CA LYS A 81 -17.13 -18.87 -7.97
C LYS A 81 -18.52 -18.90 -8.62
N SER A 82 -18.84 -17.90 -9.46
CA SER A 82 -20.11 -17.85 -10.20
C SER A 82 -20.24 -18.92 -11.29
N ILE A 83 -19.13 -19.50 -11.76
CA ILE A 83 -19.12 -20.56 -12.76
C ILE A 83 -19.27 -21.94 -12.08
N GLY A 84 -18.68 -22.12 -10.89
CA GLY A 84 -18.78 -23.37 -10.13
C GLY A 84 -20.16 -23.65 -9.51
N GLU A 85 -20.99 -22.63 -9.24
CA GLU A 85 -22.37 -22.82 -8.73
C GLU A 85 -23.41 -23.12 -9.83
N LYS A 86 -23.01 -23.08 -11.11
CA LYS A 86 -23.90 -23.35 -12.26
C LYS A 86 -23.66 -24.70 -12.93
N SER A 87 -22.75 -25.52 -12.38
CA SER A 87 -22.47 -26.88 -12.83
C SER A 87 -22.94 -27.89 -11.77
#